data_AF-A0A024TA80-F1
#
_entry.id   AF-A0A024TA80-F1
#
_cell.length_a   1.000
_cell.length_b   1.000
_cell.length_c   1.000
_cell.angle_alpha   90.00
_cell.angle_beta   90.00
_cell.angle_gamma   90.00
#
_symmetry.space_group_name_H-M   'P 1'
#
loop_
_entity.id
_entity.type
_entity.pdbx_description
1 polymer ?
#
loop_
_entity_poly.entity_id
_entity_poly.type
_entity_poly.pdbx_seq_one_letter_code
_entity_poly.pdbx_strand_id
1 'polypeptide(L)'
;MSTPPICTPDIAELHPDETSGNRKFACHHDIKLLLQIAFASPCEADHGKQLQAWSAIADALGQSVTFGLKKKGPAMKARFDVLMSRFVRGESASLRKSGTAEEYKEREQLLQDIKTRMDDFKASETIRKDACRRKLEGSENSGTLLRKMALGELERNSQEEAGTQTEET
;
A
#
# COMPACT_ATOMS: atom_id res chain seq x y z
N MET A 1 14.82 63.94 -31.39
CA MET A 1 13.85 63.25 -30.53
C MET A 1 14.49 61.93 -30.13
N SER A 2 14.91 61.80 -28.87
CA SER A 2 15.71 60.67 -28.37
C SER A 2 14.76 59.70 -27.67
N THR A 3 14.67 58.45 -28.15
CA THR A 3 13.92 57.39 -27.47
C THR A 3 14.73 56.83 -26.31
N PRO A 4 14.13 56.57 -25.13
CA PRO A 4 14.86 55.97 -24.02
C PRO A 4 15.10 54.47 -24.28
N PRO A 5 16.21 53.89 -23.80
CA PRO A 5 16.41 52.45 -23.85
C PRO A 5 15.40 51.75 -22.94
N ILE A 6 14.74 50.73 -23.49
CA ILE A 6 13.86 49.83 -22.76
C ILE A 6 14.75 49.08 -21.75
N CYS A 7 14.57 49.39 -20.47
CA CYS A 7 15.16 48.64 -19.38
C CYS A 7 14.50 47.24 -19.37
N THR A 8 15.19 46.26 -19.95
CA THR A 8 14.88 44.85 -19.72
C THR A 8 15.05 44.57 -18.23
N PRO A 9 14.07 43.97 -17.54
CA PRO A 9 14.32 43.51 -16.19
C PRO A 9 15.40 42.45 -16.24
N ASP A 10 16.51 42.75 -15.56
CA ASP A 10 17.52 41.81 -15.13
C ASP A 10 16.81 40.68 -14.38
N ILE A 11 16.61 39.55 -15.05
CA ILE A 11 16.22 38.28 -14.42
C ILE A 11 17.48 37.80 -13.71
N ALA A 12 17.83 38.51 -12.64
CA ALA A 12 18.83 38.10 -11.69
C ALA A 12 18.33 36.79 -11.09
N GLU A 13 18.91 35.70 -11.57
CA GLU A 13 19.28 34.51 -10.82
C GLU A 13 18.48 34.31 -9.53
N LEU A 14 17.30 33.69 -9.68
CA LEU A 14 16.71 32.94 -8.57
C LEU A 14 17.60 31.72 -8.33
N HIS A 15 18.68 31.96 -7.58
CA HIS A 15 19.47 30.92 -6.95
C HIS A 15 18.51 30.04 -6.13
N PRO A 16 18.36 28.74 -6.44
CA PRO A 16 17.58 27.87 -5.59
C PRO A 16 18.31 27.76 -4.26
N ASP A 17 17.78 28.44 -3.26
CA ASP A 17 18.22 28.36 -1.87
C ASP A 17 18.38 26.89 -1.46
N GLU A 18 19.64 26.46 -1.37
CA GLU A 18 20.11 25.12 -0.98
C GLU A 18 19.93 24.88 0.53
N THR A 19 18.87 25.40 1.14
CA THR A 19 18.55 25.17 2.56
C THR A 19 17.31 24.27 2.74
N SER A 20 17.12 23.27 1.87
CA SER A 20 15.90 22.43 1.86
C SER A 20 16.01 21.10 2.62
N GLY A 21 16.89 20.98 3.63
CA GLY A 21 16.97 19.75 4.44
C GLY A 21 15.86 19.61 5.49
N ASN A 22 15.47 20.72 6.13
CA ASN A 22 14.68 20.71 7.37
C ASN A 22 13.31 21.40 7.26
N ARG A 23 12.84 21.68 6.05
CA ARG A 23 11.48 22.21 5.87
C ARG A 23 10.44 21.17 6.30
N LYS A 24 9.43 21.64 7.04
CA LYS A 24 8.31 20.83 7.55
C LYS A 24 7.23 20.71 6.48
N PHE A 25 6.47 19.63 6.52
CA PHE A 25 5.28 19.46 5.69
C PHE A 25 4.21 20.50 6.06
N ALA A 26 3.60 21.08 5.03
CA ALA A 26 2.43 21.96 5.11
C ALA A 26 1.25 21.31 4.36
N CYS A 27 0.05 21.91 4.42
CA CYS A 27 -1.14 21.27 3.86
C CYS A 27 -1.02 20.95 2.37
N HIS A 28 -0.55 21.87 1.52
CA HIS A 28 -0.32 21.60 0.10
C HIS A 28 0.68 20.45 -0.15
N HIS A 29 1.68 20.27 0.72
CA HIS A 29 2.59 19.14 0.63
C HIS A 29 1.88 17.82 0.94
N ASP A 30 0.98 17.84 1.94
CA ASP A 30 0.17 16.68 2.29
C ASP A 30 -0.74 16.28 1.12
N ILE A 31 -1.41 17.25 0.47
CA ILE A 31 -2.27 17.00 -0.70
C ILE A 31 -1.47 16.30 -1.81
N LYS A 32 -0.31 16.84 -2.19
CA LYS A 32 0.55 16.25 -3.24
C LYS A 32 1.04 14.86 -2.88
N LEU A 33 1.43 14.66 -1.61
CA LEU A 33 1.80 13.36 -1.10
C LEU A 33 0.64 12.36 -1.22
N LEU A 34 -0.57 12.76 -0.82
CA LEU A 34 -1.76 11.91 -0.87
C LEU A 34 -2.19 11.59 -2.30
N LEU A 35 -2.14 12.55 -3.22
CA LEU A 35 -2.38 12.30 -4.65
C LEU A 35 -1.41 11.26 -5.20
N GLN A 36 -0.12 11.38 -4.88
CA GLN A 36 0.88 10.42 -5.33
C GLN A 36 0.68 9.03 -4.70
N ILE A 37 0.24 8.96 -3.43
CA ILE A 37 -0.12 7.71 -2.76
C ILE A 37 -1.36 7.08 -3.41
N ALA A 38 -2.38 7.88 -3.73
CA ALA A 38 -3.59 7.40 -4.40
C ALA A 38 -3.30 6.84 -5.81
N PHE A 39 -2.31 7.41 -6.49
CA PHE A 39 -1.82 6.91 -7.78
C PHE A 39 -0.97 5.65 -7.65
N ALA A 40 0.01 5.63 -6.74
CA ALA A 40 1.00 4.55 -6.63
C ALA A 40 0.57 3.37 -5.74
N SER A 41 -0.49 3.53 -4.95
CA SER A 41 -1.02 2.53 -3.99
C SER A 41 0.06 1.77 -3.21
N PRO A 42 0.98 2.46 -2.48
CA PRO A 42 2.11 1.81 -1.80
C PRO A 42 1.69 0.80 -0.72
N CYS A 43 0.45 0.88 -0.23
CA CYS A 43 -0.12 -0.06 0.74
C CYS A 43 -0.57 -1.40 0.11
N GLU A 44 -0.71 -1.43 -1.21
CA GLU A 44 -1.15 -2.60 -2.01
C GLU A 44 0.02 -3.27 -2.73
N ALA A 45 1.24 -2.74 -2.57
CA ALA A 45 2.44 -3.30 -3.18
C ALA A 45 2.68 -4.74 -2.69
N ASP A 46 3.23 -5.58 -3.59
CA ASP A 46 3.58 -6.96 -3.26
C ASP A 46 4.45 -7.04 -1.99
N HIS A 47 4.36 -8.18 -1.29
CA HIS A 47 5.16 -8.47 -0.11
C HIS A 47 6.65 -8.19 -0.40
N GLY A 48 7.28 -7.35 0.43
CA GLY A 48 8.69 -6.94 0.27
C GLY A 48 8.94 -5.73 -0.63
N LYS A 49 7.96 -5.25 -1.42
CA LYS A 49 8.13 -4.10 -2.34
C LYS A 49 7.69 -2.76 -1.77
N GLN A 50 7.09 -2.74 -0.58
CA GLN A 50 6.56 -1.52 0.02
C GLN A 50 7.63 -0.43 0.21
N LEU A 51 8.86 -0.80 0.60
CA LEU A 51 9.96 0.16 0.74
C LEU A 51 10.31 0.84 -0.60
N GLN A 52 10.34 0.06 -1.68
CA GLN A 52 10.60 0.57 -3.03
C GLN A 52 9.49 1.51 -3.49
N ALA A 53 8.22 1.18 -3.21
CA ALA A 53 7.10 2.04 -3.55
C ALA A 53 7.20 3.41 -2.86
N TRP A 54 7.57 3.44 -1.57
CA TRP A 54 7.80 4.70 -0.85
C TRP A 54 8.99 5.49 -1.37
N SER A 55 10.08 4.83 -1.78
CA SER A 55 11.22 5.49 -2.43
C SER A 55 10.81 6.10 -3.76
N ALA A 56 10.06 5.39 -4.61
CA ALA A 56 9.58 5.90 -5.88
C ALA A 56 8.65 7.13 -5.71
N ILE A 57 7.78 7.12 -4.70
CA ILE A 57 6.95 8.29 -4.35
C ILE A 57 7.83 9.49 -3.98
N ALA A 58 8.86 9.27 -3.15
CA ALA A 58 9.78 10.32 -2.75
C ALA A 58 10.56 10.89 -3.93
N ASP A 59 11.04 10.03 -4.84
CA ASP A 59 11.77 10.45 -6.04
C ASP A 59 10.88 11.24 -7.00
N ALA A 60 9.64 10.79 -7.22
CA ALA A 60 8.67 11.50 -8.07
C ALA A 60 8.31 12.88 -7.51
N LEU A 61 8.05 12.97 -6.20
CA LEU A 61 7.77 14.26 -5.55
C LEU A 61 9.01 15.16 -5.48
N GLY A 62 10.20 14.58 -5.29
CA GLY A 62 11.46 15.32 -5.25
C GLY A 62 11.83 15.98 -6.58
N GLN A 63 11.35 15.44 -7.71
CA GLN A 63 11.49 16.04 -9.04
C GLN A 63 10.47 17.16 -9.30
N SER A 64 9.39 17.24 -8.50
CA SER A 64 8.37 18.27 -8.66
C SER A 64 8.83 19.58 -8.01
N VAL A 65 9.09 20.60 -8.84
CA VAL A 65 9.41 21.97 -8.40
C VAL A 65 8.36 22.49 -7.42
N THR A 66 7.09 22.15 -7.67
CA THR A 66 5.97 22.61 -6.86
C THR A 66 5.84 21.91 -5.50
N PHE A 67 6.50 20.76 -5.31
CA PHE A 67 6.54 20.07 -4.02
C PHE A 67 7.63 20.64 -3.11
N GLY A 68 8.78 21.03 -3.67
CA GLY A 68 9.79 21.81 -2.95
C GLY A 68 10.52 21.13 -1.78
N LEU A 69 10.08 19.96 -1.30
CA LEU A 69 10.75 19.25 -0.21
C LEU A 69 11.64 18.12 -0.73
N LYS A 70 12.88 18.04 -0.23
CA LYS A 70 13.77 16.89 -0.42
C LYS A 70 13.64 15.94 0.78
N LYS A 71 12.76 14.95 0.71
CA LYS A 71 12.56 13.92 1.76
C LYS A 71 12.68 12.52 1.16
N LYS A 72 13.13 11.55 1.95
CA LYS A 72 13.26 10.14 1.54
C LYS A 72 11.96 9.36 1.79
N GLY A 73 11.82 8.19 1.16
CA GLY A 73 10.65 7.30 1.29
C GLY A 73 10.17 7.07 2.72
N PRO A 74 11.04 6.74 3.70
CA PRO A 74 10.62 6.56 5.09
C PRO A 74 9.97 7.80 5.72
N ALA A 75 10.39 9.01 5.34
CA ALA A 75 9.78 10.25 5.81
C ALA A 75 8.41 10.50 5.18
N MET A 76 8.21 10.10 3.93
CA MET A 76 6.89 10.15 3.26
C MET A 76 5.90 9.19 3.94
N LYS A 77 6.35 7.96 4.21
CA LYS A 77 5.55 6.98 4.95
C LYS A 77 5.18 7.48 6.34
N ALA A 78 6.17 7.95 7.12
CA ALA A 78 5.92 8.47 8.46
C ALA A 78 4.93 9.65 8.46
N ARG A 79 5.01 10.53 7.46
CA ARG A 79 4.05 11.61 7.30
C ARG A 79 2.65 11.09 7.01
N PHE A 80 2.51 10.14 6.09
CA PHE A 80 1.23 9.49 5.78
C PHE A 80 0.63 8.80 7.00
N ASP A 81 1.41 8.02 7.76
CA ASP A 81 0.95 7.32 8.96
C ASP A 81 0.37 8.32 9.99
N VAL A 82 1.02 9.47 10.19
CA VAL A 82 0.52 10.54 11.07
C VAL A 82 -0.79 11.14 10.56
N LEU A 83 -0.88 11.43 9.25
CA LEU A 83 -2.10 11.99 8.65
C LEU A 83 -3.27 11.01 8.81
N MET A 84 -3.07 9.75 8.45
CA MET A 84 -4.09 8.70 8.51
C MET A 84 -4.51 8.42 9.95
N SER A 85 -3.56 8.32 10.89
CA SER A 85 -3.86 8.10 12.32
C SER A 85 -4.72 9.22 12.90
N ARG A 86 -4.41 10.49 12.58
CA ARG A 86 -5.22 11.63 13.04
C ARG A 86 -6.58 11.69 12.38
N PHE A 87 -6.66 11.38 11.10
CA PHE A 87 -7.92 11.33 10.36
C PHE A 87 -8.87 10.28 10.95
N VAL A 88 -8.39 9.05 11.17
CA VAL A 88 -9.18 7.96 11.78
C VAL A 88 -9.65 8.31 13.19
N ARG A 89 -8.87 9.11 13.95
CA ARG A 89 -9.23 9.58 15.29
C ARG A 89 -10.17 10.79 15.30
N GLY A 90 -10.54 11.35 14.14
CA GLY A 90 -11.34 12.56 14.05
C GLY A 90 -10.60 13.84 14.44
N GLU A 91 -9.25 13.82 14.44
CA GLU A 91 -8.39 14.90 14.93
C GLU A 91 -7.67 15.67 13.81
N SER A 92 -8.25 15.68 12.60
CA SER A 92 -7.69 16.38 11.44
C SER A 92 -7.54 17.89 11.67
N ALA A 93 -8.36 18.47 12.56
CA ALA A 93 -8.28 19.87 12.98
C ALA A 93 -6.89 20.26 13.52
N SER A 94 -6.25 19.36 14.25
CA SER A 94 -4.92 19.58 14.84
C SER A 94 -3.78 19.69 13.80
N LEU A 95 -4.05 19.37 12.54
CA LEU A 95 -3.11 19.48 11.42
C LEU A 95 -3.28 20.78 10.64
N ARG A 96 -4.27 21.62 10.97
CA ARG A 96 -4.52 22.91 10.33
C ARG A 96 -3.61 23.99 10.90
N LYS A 97 -2.30 23.88 10.64
CA LYS A 97 -1.29 24.88 11.05
C LYS A 97 -1.09 25.99 10.02
N SER A 98 -1.21 25.63 8.75
CA SER A 98 -1.16 26.51 7.59
C SER A 98 -2.02 25.93 6.48
N GLY A 99 -2.63 26.77 5.67
CA GLY A 99 -3.48 26.38 4.55
C GLY A 99 -4.90 26.94 4.61
N THR A 100 -5.63 26.77 3.51
CA THR A 100 -7.00 27.27 3.36
C THR A 100 -8.03 26.21 3.73
N ALA A 101 -9.29 26.63 3.90
CA ALA A 101 -10.40 25.71 4.18
C ALA A 101 -10.56 24.66 3.07
N GLU A 102 -10.33 25.06 1.83
CA GLU A 102 -10.39 24.22 0.63
C GLU A 102 -9.29 23.16 0.66
N GLU A 103 -8.05 23.55 0.97
CA GLU A 103 -6.93 22.61 1.09
C GLU A 103 -7.17 21.57 2.20
N TYR A 104 -7.77 21.98 3.32
CA TYR A 104 -8.11 21.04 4.39
C TYR A 104 -9.17 20.04 3.97
N LYS A 105 -10.21 20.52 3.28
CA LYS A 105 -11.29 19.67 2.76
C LYS A 105 -10.77 18.68 1.73
N GLU A 106 -9.94 19.13 0.80
CA GLU A 106 -9.32 18.26 -0.22
C GLU A 106 -8.46 17.17 0.43
N ARG A 107 -7.60 17.56 1.40
CA ARG A 107 -6.78 16.61 2.14
C ARG A 107 -7.63 15.56 2.86
N GLU A 108 -8.72 15.96 3.51
CA GLU A 108 -9.62 15.04 4.20
C GLU A 108 -10.35 14.10 3.23
N GLN A 109 -10.79 14.60 2.07
CA GLN A 109 -11.40 13.78 1.03
C GLN A 109 -10.42 12.72 0.52
N LEU A 110 -9.17 13.11 0.21
CA LEU A 110 -8.13 12.17 -0.23
C LEU A 110 -7.84 11.10 0.82
N LEU A 111 -7.80 11.47 2.10
CA LEU A 111 -7.61 10.51 3.20
C LEU A 111 -8.78 9.53 3.30
N GLN A 112 -10.01 10.00 3.14
CA GLN A 112 -11.20 9.14 3.11
C GLN A 112 -11.13 8.15 1.94
N ASP A 113 -10.82 8.63 0.73
CA ASP A 113 -10.77 7.81 -0.48
C ASP A 113 -9.68 6.73 -0.38
N ILE A 114 -8.49 7.11 0.07
CA ILE A 114 -7.37 6.17 0.30
C ILE A 114 -7.74 5.15 1.37
N LYS A 115 -8.37 5.58 2.47
CA LYS A 115 -8.80 4.67 3.53
C LYS A 115 -9.81 3.64 3.02
N THR A 116 -10.84 4.09 2.29
CA THR A 116 -11.85 3.20 1.70
C THR A 116 -11.18 2.16 0.81
N ARG A 117 -10.28 2.58 -0.10
CA ARG A 117 -9.53 1.66 -0.97
C ARG A 117 -8.69 0.66 -0.18
N MET A 118 -7.99 1.10 0.86
CA MET A 118 -7.18 0.21 1.70
C MET A 118 -8.02 -0.84 2.43
N ASP A 119 -9.24 -0.47 2.87
CA ASP A 119 -10.15 -1.40 3.53
C ASP A 119 -10.73 -2.41 2.52
N ASP A 120 -11.10 -1.96 1.32
CA ASP A 120 -11.55 -2.82 0.22
C ASP A 120 -10.47 -3.82 -0.22
N PHE A 121 -9.22 -3.36 -0.32
CA PHE A 121 -8.08 -4.22 -0.65
C PHE A 121 -7.87 -5.29 0.43
N LYS A 122 -7.93 -4.92 1.72
CA LYS A 122 -7.82 -5.90 2.81
C LYS A 122 -8.95 -6.93 2.77
N ALA A 123 -10.18 -6.52 2.52
CA ALA A 123 -11.32 -7.43 2.41
C ALA A 123 -11.17 -8.38 1.21
N SER A 124 -10.68 -7.87 0.07
CA SER A 124 -10.41 -8.70 -1.12
C SER A 124 -9.25 -9.68 -0.87
N GLU A 125 -8.21 -9.23 -0.17
CA GLU A 125 -7.06 -10.07 0.19
C GLU A 125 -7.47 -11.25 1.07
N THR A 126 -8.31 -11.03 2.09
CA THR A 126 -8.79 -12.08 3.00
C THR A 126 -9.65 -13.10 2.26
N ILE A 127 -10.57 -12.65 1.40
CA ILE A 127 -11.41 -13.54 0.58
C ILE A 127 -10.54 -14.45 -0.30
N ARG A 128 -9.54 -13.89 -0.98
CA ARG A 128 -8.65 -14.67 -1.86
C ARG A 128 -7.76 -15.64 -1.07
N LYS A 129 -7.25 -15.25 0.10
CA LYS A 129 -6.48 -16.15 0.98
C LYS A 129 -7.35 -17.31 1.48
N ASP A 130 -8.59 -17.04 1.87
CA ASP A 130 -9.55 -18.05 2.30
C ASP A 130 -9.94 -19.01 1.18
N ALA A 131 -10.17 -18.50 -0.02
CA ALA A 131 -10.44 -19.32 -1.20
C ALA A 131 -9.26 -20.23 -1.55
N CYS A 132 -8.02 -19.71 -1.46
CA CYS A 132 -6.81 -20.51 -1.68
C CYS A 132 -6.65 -21.60 -0.62
N ARG A 133 -6.84 -21.26 0.66
CA ARG A 133 -6.77 -22.20 1.78
C ARG A 133 -7.77 -23.35 1.64
N ARG A 134 -9.05 -23.04 1.34
CA ARG A 134 -10.09 -24.07 1.13
C ARG A 134 -9.76 -25.01 -0.03
N LYS A 135 -9.15 -24.50 -1.11
CA LYS A 135 -8.71 -25.34 -2.23
C LYS A 135 -7.58 -26.29 -1.82
N LEU A 136 -6.61 -25.80 -1.05
CA LEU A 136 -5.51 -26.62 -0.54
C LEU A 136 -6.03 -27.70 0.43
N GLU A 137 -6.83 -27.32 1.43
CA GLU A 137 -7.45 -28.24 2.38
C GLU A 137 -8.29 -29.31 1.66
N GLY A 138 -9.05 -28.94 0.63
CA GLY A 138 -9.81 -29.90 -0.19
C GLY A 138 -8.91 -30.91 -0.91
N SER A 139 -7.74 -30.48 -1.40
CA SER A 139 -6.76 -31.37 -2.04
C SER A 139 -6.09 -32.32 -1.04
N GLU A 140 -5.77 -31.84 0.16
CA GLU A 140 -5.15 -32.65 1.21
C GLU A 140 -6.15 -33.65 1.82
N ASN A 141 -7.39 -33.22 2.04
CA ASN A 141 -8.47 -34.09 2.53
C ASN A 141 -8.78 -35.20 1.53
N SER A 142 -8.90 -34.86 0.24
CA SER A 142 -9.18 -35.87 -0.79
C SER A 142 -8.01 -36.86 -0.95
N GLY A 143 -6.77 -36.38 -0.93
CA GLY A 143 -5.58 -37.24 -0.92
C GLY A 143 -5.52 -38.17 0.30
N THR A 144 -5.89 -37.66 1.48
CA THR A 144 -5.95 -38.46 2.72
C THR A 144 -7.02 -39.55 2.63
N LEU A 145 -8.20 -39.21 2.09
CA LEU A 145 -9.29 -40.17 1.93
C LEU A 145 -8.90 -41.31 0.99
N LEU A 146 -8.31 -40.99 -0.17
CA LEU A 146 -7.84 -41.99 -1.13
C LEU A 146 -6.83 -42.96 -0.52
N ARG A 147 -5.87 -42.43 0.27
CA ARG A 147 -4.90 -43.28 0.98
C ARG A 147 -5.58 -44.23 1.96
N LYS A 148 -6.57 -43.76 2.73
CA LYS A 148 -7.31 -44.59 3.69
C LYS A 148 -8.10 -45.70 2.99
N MET A 149 -8.76 -45.38 1.87
CA MET A 149 -9.52 -46.36 1.08
C MET A 149 -8.61 -47.46 0.53
N ALA A 150 -7.49 -47.09 -0.09
CA ALA A 150 -6.54 -48.06 -0.64
C ALA A 150 -5.97 -49.00 0.43
N LEU A 151 -5.64 -48.49 1.62
CA LEU A 151 -5.16 -49.33 2.72
C LEU A 151 -6.22 -50.31 3.21
N GLY A 152 -7.48 -49.88 3.33
CA GLY A 152 -8.58 -50.76 3.70
C GLY A 152 -8.85 -51.86 2.67
N GLU A 153 -8.69 -51.57 1.38
CA GLU A 153 -8.82 -52.56 0.31
C GLU A 153 -7.74 -53.64 0.40
N LEU A 154 -6.48 -53.26 0.63
CA LEU A 154 -5.37 -54.20 0.85
C LEU A 154 -5.58 -55.06 2.10
N GLU A 155 -6.06 -54.46 3.20
CA GLU A 155 -6.35 -55.18 4.45
C GLU A 155 -7.49 -56.20 4.26
N ARG A 156 -8.56 -55.83 3.54
CA ARG A 156 -9.67 -56.73 3.20
C ARG A 156 -9.20 -57.88 2.31
N ASN A 157 -8.38 -57.61 1.29
CA ASN A 157 -7.82 -58.64 0.42
C ASN A 157 -6.91 -59.62 1.19
N SER A 158 -6.17 -59.12 2.19
CA SER A 158 -5.28 -59.97 3.01
C SER A 158 -6.06 -60.90 3.95
N GLN A 159 -7.25 -60.48 4.43
CA GLN A 159 -8.11 -61.31 5.28
C GLN A 159 -8.87 -62.40 4.47
N GLU A 160 -9.21 -62.10 3.22
CA GLU A 160 -9.90 -63.04 2.31
C GLU A 160 -8.98 -64.21 1.88
N GLU A 161 -7.69 -63.92 1.66
CA GLU A 161 -6.64 -64.92 1.42
C GLU A 161 -6.35 -65.80 2.65
N ALA A 162 -6.50 -65.27 3.87
CA ALA A 162 -6.30 -66.02 5.12
C ALA A 162 -7.50 -66.90 5.52
N GLY A 163 -8.73 -66.50 5.17
CA GLY A 163 -9.95 -67.27 5.47
C GLY A 163 -10.19 -68.48 4.55
N THR A 164 -9.56 -68.51 3.38
CA THR A 164 -9.75 -69.59 2.39
C THR A 164 -8.90 -70.84 2.68
N GLN A 165 -7.96 -70.78 3.63
CA GLN A 165 -7.09 -71.93 4.00
C GLN A 165 -7.58 -72.77 5.18
N THR A 166 -8.74 -72.48 5.80
CA THR A 166 -9.27 -73.22 6.97
C THR A 166 -10.43 -74.17 6.69
N GLU A 167 -10.85 -74.34 5.43
CA GLU A 167 -11.95 -75.24 5.02
C GLU A 167 -11.46 -76.41 4.15
N GLU A 168 -10.39 -77.09 4.57
CA GLU A 168 -10.08 -78.46 4.11
C GLU A 168 -9.63 -79.29 5.31
N THR A 169 -10.56 -80.01 5.95
CA THR A 169 -10.29 -81.30 6.62
C THR A 169 -11.58 -82.09 6.84
#